data_AF-A0A959V521-F1
#
_entry.id   AF-A0A959V521-F1
#
_cell.length_a   1.000
_cell.length_b   1.000
_cell.length_c   1.000
_cell.angle_alpha   90.00
_cell.angle_beta   90.00
_cell.angle_gamma   90.00
#
_symmetry.space_group_name_H-M   'P 1'
#
loop_
_entity.id
_entity.type
_entity.pdbx_description
1 polymer ?
#
loop_
_entity_poly.entity_id
_entity_poly.type
_entity_poly.pdbx_seq_one_letter_code
_entity_poly.pdbx_strand_id
1 'polypeptide(L)'
;YMVKLDQQGRVVSFGSDLYADVQVGMTPAIGAGDAASVARAGLTQVIDTEVDPELRILPVPVFRGAEHHLVYQVIVRTQEAEQPGRYLCWVDAHDGELLYRQDLVVNHAPPPVSTDLTLTGNVYEDNPYVAAVNRPMAHAEVSINGQTFLTDELGSVNTGITGPVTATFSLEGPWSTVFTSNLTPSFSLTLQDGANSVSFDNDANIRERSAFFHVNIVHDHVNTWLPSFTGMDFSLPTNVDVGGNCNAFYDGSSINFYAEGNDCQSYAQIAEVVYHEYGHGINDNYYQDNGSFFVNGAMNEGYADIWALSITEDPVLAEGSSLSDPDDYIRRYDQDPKVYPQDLVGQVHADGEIICGAWWDYYVLMGNDMNAMMTLFTEAFAGLQANTPNGTEGQAYRDVLIDALQADDNDGDITNGTPNGNEIVEAFAIHGITLISNAELDHTPIEATVENQGLVISADLQLTFPFTTYVSDVVMGYAINDDATWTTLPMTNTGGNTWEATIPGQPQGTVVAYWMGVEDIFQQLSGVLP
;
A
#
# COMPACT_ATOMS: atom_id res chain seq x y z
N TYR A 1 33.49 20.61 -21.84
CA TYR A 1 32.21 21.21 -21.41
C TYR A 1 31.11 20.72 -22.32
N MET A 2 30.10 20.06 -21.78
CA MET A 2 28.86 19.81 -22.52
C MET A 2 27.95 21.03 -22.39
N VAL A 3 27.41 21.46 -23.52
CA VAL A 3 26.47 22.56 -23.60
C VAL A 3 25.20 21.99 -24.22
N LYS A 4 24.10 21.98 -23.46
CA LYS A 4 22.80 21.57 -23.96
C LYS A 4 22.22 22.73 -24.76
N LEU A 5 21.86 22.46 -26.01
CA LEU A 5 21.19 23.41 -26.89
C LEU A 5 19.71 23.06 -27.01
N ASP A 6 18.85 24.05 -27.20
CA ASP A 6 17.48 23.81 -27.65
C ASP A 6 17.39 23.63 -29.17
N GLN A 7 16.18 23.38 -29.66
CA GLN A 7 15.89 23.22 -31.10
C GLN A 7 16.22 24.47 -31.94
N GLN A 8 16.44 25.63 -31.32
CA GLN A 8 16.83 26.87 -31.99
C GLN A 8 18.34 27.15 -31.87
N GLY A 9 19.12 26.23 -31.31
CA GLY A 9 20.57 26.35 -31.14
C GLY A 9 20.99 27.28 -29.99
N ARG A 10 20.08 27.63 -29.07
CA ARG A 10 20.39 28.46 -27.89
C ARG A 10 20.87 27.58 -26.75
N VAL A 11 21.82 28.06 -25.95
CA VAL A 11 22.30 27.36 -24.75
C VAL A 11 21.20 27.35 -23.69
N VAL A 12 20.76 26.16 -23.30
CA VAL A 12 19.75 25.96 -22.25
C VAL A 12 20.33 25.39 -20.96
N SER A 13 21.50 24.77 -21.01
CA SER A 13 22.25 24.37 -19.82
C SER A 13 23.72 24.16 -20.16
N PHE A 14 24.62 24.42 -19.22
CA PHE A 14 26.00 23.97 -19.28
C PHE A 14 26.41 23.44 -17.91
N GLY A 15 27.18 22.34 -17.91
CA GLY A 15 27.78 21.77 -16.71
C GLY A 15 29.28 22.07 -16.69
N SER A 16 29.78 22.42 -15.51
CA SER A 16 31.22 22.53 -15.23
C SER A 16 31.48 22.11 -13.80
N ASP A 17 32.26 21.06 -13.62
CA ASP A 17 32.72 20.63 -12.31
C ASP A 17 34.09 21.25 -12.03
N LEU A 18 34.24 21.85 -10.85
CA LEU A 18 35.50 22.43 -10.40
C LEU A 18 36.14 21.49 -9.38
N TYR A 19 37.33 20.98 -9.70
CA TYR A 19 38.20 20.31 -8.74
C TYR A 19 39.14 21.35 -8.14
N ALA A 20 38.93 21.68 -6.87
CA ALA A 20 39.83 22.56 -6.11
C ALA A 20 41.08 21.80 -5.64
N ASP A 21 42.20 22.51 -5.44
CA ASP A 21 43.42 21.99 -4.80
C ASP A 21 44.04 20.74 -5.47
N VAL A 22 44.10 20.72 -6.80
CA VAL A 22 44.80 19.67 -7.57
C VAL A 22 46.31 19.68 -7.22
N GLN A 23 46.74 18.73 -6.40
CA GLN A 23 48.13 18.53 -6.00
C GLN A 23 48.67 17.24 -6.65
N VAL A 24 49.21 17.36 -7.86
CA VAL A 24 49.85 16.24 -8.58
C VAL A 24 51.19 16.68 -9.15
N GLY A 25 52.21 15.81 -9.04
CA GLY A 25 53.50 16.04 -9.68
C GLY A 25 53.34 16.11 -11.19
N MET A 26 53.92 17.12 -11.84
CA MET A 26 53.81 17.29 -13.30
C MET A 26 55.00 16.69 -14.07
N THR A 27 55.90 15.98 -13.38
CA THR A 27 57.06 15.32 -13.99
C THR A 27 56.79 13.82 -14.07
N PRO A 28 56.58 13.25 -15.26
CA PRO A 28 56.30 11.83 -15.40
C PRO A 28 57.56 11.01 -15.07
N ALA A 29 57.37 9.85 -14.44
CA ALA A 29 58.43 8.87 -14.20
C ALA A 29 58.52 7.82 -15.31
N ILE A 30 57.43 7.61 -16.07
CA ILE A 30 57.39 6.72 -17.23
C ILE A 30 57.18 7.51 -18.54
N GLY A 31 57.68 6.95 -19.65
CA GLY A 31 57.49 7.54 -20.97
C GLY A 31 56.17 7.12 -21.61
N ALA A 32 55.71 7.89 -22.61
CA ALA A 32 54.54 7.55 -23.42
C ALA A 32 54.63 6.14 -24.05
N GLY A 33 55.84 5.66 -24.40
CA GLY A 33 56.06 4.31 -24.92
C GLY A 33 55.79 3.19 -23.88
N ASP A 34 56.13 3.44 -22.62
CA ASP A 34 55.86 2.51 -21.52
C ASP A 34 54.36 2.45 -21.23
N ALA A 35 53.69 3.61 -21.22
CA ALA A 35 52.24 3.71 -21.08
C ALA A 35 51.51 2.95 -22.21
N ALA A 36 52.00 3.04 -23.45
CA ALA A 36 51.46 2.26 -24.56
C ALA A 36 51.60 0.75 -24.36
N SER A 37 52.68 0.29 -23.74
CA SER A 37 52.90 -1.12 -23.44
C SER A 37 51.99 -1.60 -22.30
N VAL A 38 51.83 -0.81 -21.24
CA VAL A 38 50.88 -1.07 -20.14
C VAL A 38 49.45 -1.15 -20.68
N ALA A 39 49.03 -0.19 -21.50
CA ALA A 39 47.67 -0.13 -22.03
C ALA A 39 47.29 -1.37 -22.88
N ARG A 40 48.27 -2.05 -23.48
CA ARG A 40 48.07 -3.29 -24.26
C ARG A 40 47.96 -4.55 -23.40
N ALA A 41 48.38 -4.50 -22.14
CA ALA A 41 48.40 -5.68 -21.28
C ALA A 41 47.00 -6.27 -21.11
N GLY A 42 46.88 -7.58 -21.30
CA GLY A 42 45.59 -8.31 -21.21
C GLY A 42 44.67 -8.17 -22.43
N LEU A 43 45.07 -7.45 -23.49
CA LEU A 43 44.34 -7.40 -24.76
C LEU A 43 44.99 -8.34 -25.78
N THR A 44 44.16 -9.14 -26.46
CA THR A 44 44.57 -10.02 -27.55
C THR A 44 44.33 -9.35 -28.91
N GLN A 45 45.06 -9.82 -29.94
CA GLN A 45 44.92 -9.36 -31.33
C GLN A 45 44.99 -7.83 -31.51
N VAL A 46 45.90 -7.16 -30.77
CA VAL A 46 46.16 -5.72 -30.91
C VAL A 46 46.73 -5.41 -32.30
N ILE A 47 46.01 -4.59 -33.05
CA ILE A 47 46.36 -4.17 -34.41
C ILE A 47 47.02 -2.79 -34.45
N ASP A 48 46.70 -1.91 -33.49
CA ASP A 48 47.25 -0.56 -33.43
C ASP A 48 47.24 -0.02 -32.00
N THR A 49 48.15 0.89 -31.69
CA THR A 49 48.25 1.56 -30.38
C THR A 49 48.72 2.98 -30.59
N GLU A 50 47.91 3.92 -30.15
CA GLU A 50 48.12 5.36 -30.28
C GLU A 50 48.20 5.96 -28.88
N VAL A 51 49.36 6.47 -28.49
CA VAL A 51 49.54 7.20 -27.23
C VAL A 51 49.59 8.69 -27.51
N ASP A 52 48.79 9.46 -26.79
CA ASP A 52 48.88 10.90 -26.76
C ASP A 52 50.06 11.29 -25.84
N PRO A 53 51.11 11.95 -26.35
CA PRO A 53 52.25 12.36 -25.52
C PRO A 53 51.89 13.51 -24.56
N GLU A 54 50.73 14.16 -24.72
CA GLU A 54 50.28 15.19 -23.78
C GLU A 54 49.77 14.57 -22.48
N LEU A 55 50.38 14.98 -21.38
CA LEU A 55 49.97 14.58 -20.03
C LEU A 55 48.66 15.26 -19.64
N ARG A 56 47.78 14.51 -18.98
CA ARG A 56 46.49 14.99 -18.49
C ARG A 56 46.34 14.72 -17.01
N ILE A 57 45.42 15.42 -16.36
CA ILE A 57 45.08 15.16 -14.97
C ILE A 57 43.74 14.41 -14.95
N LEU A 58 43.74 13.22 -14.36
CA LEU A 58 42.56 12.41 -14.15
C LEU A 58 42.17 12.43 -12.66
N PRO A 59 41.01 13.00 -12.29
CA PRO A 59 40.46 12.83 -10.95
C PRO A 59 39.80 11.44 -10.86
N VAL A 60 40.32 10.58 -9.98
CA VAL A 60 39.76 9.26 -9.67
C VAL A 60 38.96 9.37 -8.35
N PRO A 61 37.65 9.08 -8.36
CA PRO A 61 36.82 9.20 -7.15
C PRO A 61 37.29 8.28 -6.01
N VAL A 62 37.34 8.82 -4.80
CA VAL A 62 37.58 8.08 -3.55
C VAL A 62 36.53 8.48 -2.50
N PHE A 63 36.49 7.78 -1.36
CA PHE A 63 35.52 8.11 -0.30
C PHE A 63 35.65 9.58 0.14
N ARG A 64 34.61 10.38 -0.16
CA ARG A 64 34.53 11.82 0.13
C ARG A 64 35.60 12.70 -0.56
N GLY A 65 36.08 12.33 -1.75
CA GLY A 65 37.01 13.15 -2.52
C GLY A 65 37.40 12.58 -3.88
N ALA A 66 38.46 13.13 -4.47
CA ALA A 66 39.09 12.58 -5.67
C ALA A 66 40.61 12.62 -5.50
N GLU A 67 41.28 11.53 -5.88
CA GLU A 67 42.73 11.49 -6.05
C GLU A 67 43.09 11.92 -7.47
N HIS A 68 44.11 12.75 -7.62
CA HIS A 68 44.49 13.33 -8.92
C HIS A 68 45.72 12.62 -9.46
N HIS A 69 45.59 12.01 -10.62
CA HIS A 69 46.65 11.27 -11.29
C HIS A 69 47.12 12.02 -12.54
N LEU A 70 48.43 12.07 -12.75
CA LEU A 70 49.00 12.53 -14.02
C LEU A 70 48.99 11.33 -14.96
N VAL A 71 48.31 11.41 -16.10
CA VAL A 71 48.06 10.24 -16.96
C VAL A 71 48.44 10.48 -18.41
N TYR A 72 48.78 9.40 -19.11
CA TYR A 72 48.77 9.32 -20.57
C TYR A 72 47.44 8.76 -21.07
N GLN A 73 46.89 9.36 -22.12
CA GLN A 73 45.78 8.77 -22.86
C GLN A 73 46.33 7.79 -23.89
N VAL A 74 45.84 6.56 -23.91
CA VAL A 74 46.21 5.56 -24.91
C VAL A 74 44.96 4.99 -25.56
N ILE A 75 44.91 4.98 -26.90
CA ILE A 75 43.93 4.22 -27.66
C ILE A 75 44.57 2.91 -28.13
N VAL A 76 44.02 1.78 -27.71
CA VAL A 76 44.42 0.45 -28.21
C VAL A 76 43.33 -0.09 -29.12
N ARG A 77 43.68 -0.46 -30.35
CA ARG A 77 42.76 -1.05 -31.31
C ARG A 77 43.05 -2.55 -31.44
N THR A 78 42.02 -3.37 -31.36
CA THR A 78 42.11 -4.83 -31.56
C THR A 78 41.18 -5.26 -32.69
N GLN A 79 41.41 -6.45 -33.24
CA GLN A 79 40.52 -7.07 -34.21
C GLN A 79 40.42 -8.55 -33.88
N GLU A 80 39.29 -9.01 -33.33
CA GLU A 80 39.06 -10.42 -33.00
C GLU A 80 37.90 -10.98 -33.80
N ALA A 81 38.14 -12.00 -34.63
CA ALA A 81 37.09 -12.72 -35.36
C ALA A 81 36.02 -11.80 -36.01
N GLU A 82 36.49 -10.75 -36.72
CA GLU A 82 35.70 -9.69 -37.38
C GLU A 82 35.08 -8.60 -36.48
N GLN A 83 35.19 -8.69 -35.15
CA GLN A 83 34.80 -7.62 -34.24
C GLN A 83 35.97 -6.65 -33.99
N PRO A 84 35.82 -5.36 -34.35
CA PRO A 84 36.80 -4.35 -33.95
C PRO A 84 36.66 -4.09 -32.44
N GLY A 85 37.78 -3.87 -31.76
CA GLY A 85 37.82 -3.29 -30.41
C GLY A 85 38.56 -1.95 -30.45
N ARG A 86 38.08 -0.96 -29.69
CA ARG A 86 38.73 0.36 -29.61
C ARG A 86 38.73 0.85 -28.17
N TYR A 87 39.78 0.53 -27.44
CA TYR A 87 39.87 0.78 -26.02
C TYR A 87 40.52 2.14 -25.73
N LEU A 88 39.83 3.02 -25.02
CA LEU A 88 40.39 4.19 -24.36
C LEU A 88 40.95 3.80 -23.00
N CYS A 89 42.25 3.99 -22.83
CA CYS A 89 42.99 3.69 -21.61
C CYS A 89 43.58 4.97 -21.01
N TRP A 90 43.57 5.07 -19.67
CA TRP A 90 44.31 6.08 -18.91
C TRP A 90 45.37 5.37 -18.06
N VAL A 91 46.64 5.68 -18.28
CA VAL A 91 47.77 5.08 -17.56
C VAL A 91 48.48 6.13 -16.74
N ASP A 92 48.68 5.87 -15.45
CA ASP A 92 49.40 6.77 -14.53
C ASP A 92 50.85 6.95 -14.97
N ALA A 93 51.29 8.20 -15.04
CA ALA A 93 52.59 8.60 -15.55
C ALA A 93 53.72 8.49 -14.50
N HIS A 94 53.41 8.22 -13.23
CA HIS A 94 54.39 8.02 -12.16
C HIS A 94 54.70 6.55 -11.87
N ASP A 95 53.72 5.65 -11.95
CA ASP A 95 53.94 4.22 -11.61
C ASP A 95 53.54 3.24 -12.73
N GLY A 96 52.87 3.72 -13.78
CA GLY A 96 52.41 2.87 -14.88
C GLY A 96 51.19 2.02 -14.54
N GLU A 97 50.39 2.39 -13.53
CA GLU A 97 49.10 1.75 -13.27
C GLU A 97 48.08 2.06 -14.37
N LEU A 98 47.34 1.05 -14.83
CA LEU A 98 46.21 1.24 -15.73
C LEU A 98 44.96 1.61 -14.90
N LEU A 99 44.69 2.91 -14.78
CA LEU A 99 43.60 3.44 -13.96
C LEU A 99 42.22 3.29 -14.62
N TYR A 100 42.16 3.19 -15.95
CA TYR A 100 40.89 3.12 -16.68
C TYR A 100 41.06 2.41 -18.02
N ARG A 101 40.05 1.63 -18.41
CA ARG A 101 39.91 1.07 -19.77
C ARG A 101 38.43 1.01 -20.15
N GLN A 102 38.07 1.59 -21.28
CA GLN A 102 36.71 1.57 -21.83
C GLN A 102 36.74 1.19 -23.31
N ASP A 103 35.90 0.25 -23.74
CA ASP A 103 35.68 0.00 -25.17
C ASP A 103 34.77 1.09 -25.77
N LEU A 104 35.19 1.67 -26.88
CA LEU A 104 34.50 2.74 -27.60
C LEU A 104 33.79 2.24 -28.87
N VAL A 105 33.78 0.93 -29.13
CA VAL A 105 33.05 0.35 -30.26
C VAL A 105 31.56 0.30 -29.93
N VAL A 106 30.75 1.00 -30.72
CA VAL A 106 29.30 0.93 -30.66
C VAL A 106 28.85 -0.05 -31.75
N ASN A 107 28.51 -1.28 -31.35
CA ASN A 107 27.95 -2.26 -32.27
C ASN A 107 26.45 -2.07 -32.41
N HIS A 108 25.97 -2.06 -33.66
CA HIS A 108 24.56 -2.15 -33.98
C HIS A 108 24.34 -3.49 -34.69
N ALA A 109 24.15 -4.55 -33.91
CA ALA A 109 23.60 -5.78 -34.47
C ALA A 109 22.11 -5.53 -34.73
N PRO A 110 21.53 -5.91 -35.89
CA PRO A 110 20.08 -6.03 -35.98
C PRO A 110 19.63 -6.96 -34.85
N PRO A 111 18.58 -6.60 -34.08
CA PRO A 111 18.09 -7.49 -33.04
C PRO A 111 17.79 -8.86 -33.65
N PRO A 112 18.11 -9.96 -32.97
CA PRO A 112 17.69 -11.28 -33.42
C PRO A 112 16.18 -11.24 -33.68
N VAL A 113 15.75 -11.84 -34.78
CA VAL A 113 14.33 -11.90 -35.14
C VAL A 113 13.63 -12.76 -34.09
N SER A 114 12.94 -12.12 -33.14
CA SER A 114 12.13 -12.76 -32.10
C SER A 114 10.65 -12.62 -32.43
N THR A 115 9.84 -13.52 -31.90
CA THR A 115 8.40 -13.33 -31.81
C THR A 115 8.11 -12.45 -30.60
N ASP A 116 7.97 -11.15 -30.85
CA ASP A 116 7.53 -10.19 -29.83
C ASP A 116 6.01 -10.32 -29.70
N LEU A 117 5.51 -10.29 -28.48
CA LEU A 117 4.12 -10.55 -28.20
C LEU A 117 3.55 -9.45 -27.30
N THR A 118 2.35 -8.99 -27.64
CA THR A 118 1.47 -8.23 -26.75
C THR A 118 0.18 -9.00 -26.56
N LEU A 119 -0.17 -9.26 -25.30
CA LEU A 119 -1.32 -10.04 -24.86
C LEU A 119 -2.33 -9.14 -24.17
N THR A 120 -3.58 -9.15 -24.64
CA THR A 120 -4.64 -8.29 -24.11
C THR A 120 -5.97 -9.04 -23.88
N GLY A 121 -6.92 -8.38 -23.24
CA GLY A 121 -8.29 -8.86 -23.09
C GLY A 121 -9.21 -7.73 -22.65
N ASN A 122 -10.47 -7.79 -23.10
CA ASN A 122 -11.52 -6.92 -22.59
C ASN A 122 -11.91 -7.35 -21.17
N VAL A 123 -11.81 -6.42 -20.23
CA VAL A 123 -12.17 -6.59 -18.82
C VAL A 123 -13.10 -5.46 -18.38
N TYR A 124 -13.94 -5.71 -17.39
CA TYR A 124 -14.50 -4.64 -16.57
C TYR A 124 -13.42 -4.20 -15.59
N GLU A 125 -13.09 -2.91 -15.56
CA GLU A 125 -12.11 -2.32 -14.63
C GLU A 125 -12.71 -1.93 -13.28
N ASP A 126 -14.03 -1.92 -13.21
CA ASP A 126 -14.82 -1.49 -12.06
C ASP A 126 -15.96 -2.50 -11.90
N ASN A 127 -17.03 -2.36 -12.67
CA ASN A 127 -18.18 -3.26 -12.63
C ASN A 127 -18.84 -3.43 -14.02
N PRO A 128 -19.78 -4.38 -14.18
CA PRO A 128 -20.42 -4.67 -15.47
C PRO A 128 -21.29 -3.56 -16.09
N TYR A 129 -21.66 -2.51 -15.35
CA TYR A 129 -22.39 -1.36 -15.90
C TYR A 129 -21.47 -0.34 -16.57
N VAL A 130 -20.18 -0.38 -16.26
CA VAL A 130 -19.14 0.34 -16.99
C VAL A 130 -18.72 -0.48 -18.20
N ALA A 131 -18.55 0.17 -19.36
CA ALA A 131 -18.18 -0.54 -20.57
C ALA A 131 -16.80 -1.20 -20.42
N ALA A 132 -16.70 -2.48 -20.79
CA ALA A 132 -15.44 -3.22 -20.77
C ALA A 132 -14.38 -2.52 -21.63
N VAL A 133 -13.13 -2.55 -21.15
CA VAL A 133 -11.98 -1.92 -21.80
C VAL A 133 -10.92 -2.96 -22.10
N ASN A 134 -10.29 -2.86 -23.26
CA ASN A 134 -9.17 -3.72 -23.60
C ASN A 134 -7.95 -3.34 -22.75
N ARG A 135 -7.47 -4.28 -21.95
CA ARG A 135 -6.32 -4.10 -21.06
C ARG A 135 -5.22 -5.11 -21.36
N PRO A 136 -3.95 -4.75 -21.08
CA PRO A 136 -2.88 -5.73 -21.08
C PRO A 136 -3.14 -6.79 -20.00
N MET A 137 -2.88 -8.06 -20.33
CA MET A 137 -2.95 -9.14 -19.34
C MET A 137 -1.57 -9.31 -18.73
N ALA A 138 -1.23 -8.50 -17.74
CA ALA A 138 0.05 -8.54 -17.04
C ALA A 138 0.22 -9.86 -16.26
N HIS A 139 1.48 -10.27 -16.06
CA HIS A 139 1.87 -11.48 -15.31
C HIS A 139 1.30 -12.81 -15.85
N ALA A 140 0.65 -12.80 -17.02
CA ALA A 140 0.14 -14.00 -17.67
C ALA A 140 1.27 -14.85 -18.27
N GLU A 141 1.16 -16.16 -18.10
CA GLU A 141 2.08 -17.15 -18.63
C GLU A 141 1.86 -17.43 -20.12
N VAL A 142 2.98 -17.48 -20.85
CA VAL A 142 3.06 -17.86 -22.24
C VAL A 142 4.08 -18.98 -22.38
N SER A 143 3.64 -20.17 -22.78
CA SER A 143 4.51 -21.33 -22.96
C SER A 143 4.91 -21.51 -24.43
N ILE A 144 6.20 -21.51 -24.73
CA ILE A 144 6.74 -21.70 -26.09
C ILE A 144 7.85 -22.75 -26.03
N ASN A 145 7.72 -23.84 -26.78
CA ASN A 145 8.67 -24.97 -26.77
C ASN A 145 8.97 -25.54 -25.37
N GLY A 146 8.01 -25.45 -24.44
CA GLY A 146 8.16 -25.89 -23.05
C GLY A 146 8.90 -24.89 -22.14
N GLN A 147 9.22 -23.69 -22.62
CA GLN A 147 9.69 -22.57 -21.79
C GLN A 147 8.51 -21.67 -21.44
N THR A 148 8.38 -21.30 -20.17
CA THR A 148 7.39 -20.33 -19.68
C THR A 148 8.00 -18.93 -19.72
N PHE A 149 7.26 -17.99 -20.30
CA PHE A 149 7.52 -16.57 -20.24
C PHE A 149 6.37 -15.87 -19.53
N LEU A 150 6.67 -14.76 -18.88
CA LEU A 150 5.68 -13.90 -18.24
C LEU A 150 5.56 -12.60 -19.04
N THR A 151 4.34 -12.14 -19.16
CA THR A 151 4.04 -10.80 -19.69
C THR A 151 4.32 -9.74 -18.62
N ASP A 152 4.87 -8.60 -19.04
CA ASP A 152 5.08 -7.43 -18.18
C ASP A 152 3.77 -6.64 -17.94
N GLU A 153 3.86 -5.50 -17.23
CA GLU A 153 2.73 -4.57 -16.98
C GLU A 153 2.03 -4.08 -18.27
N LEU A 154 2.73 -4.10 -19.41
CA LEU A 154 2.21 -3.75 -20.72
C LEU A 154 1.70 -4.97 -21.49
N GLY A 155 1.53 -6.11 -20.82
CA GLY A 155 1.10 -7.38 -21.41
C GLY A 155 2.10 -7.89 -22.44
N SER A 156 3.36 -7.44 -22.38
CA SER A 156 4.34 -7.64 -23.42
C SER A 156 5.41 -8.63 -23.02
N VAL A 157 5.94 -9.37 -24.00
CA VAL A 157 7.06 -10.27 -23.80
C VAL A 157 7.95 -10.32 -25.03
N ASN A 158 9.25 -10.15 -24.83
CA ASN A 158 10.26 -10.52 -25.83
C ASN A 158 10.70 -11.96 -25.55
N THR A 159 10.25 -12.88 -26.38
CA THR A 159 10.49 -14.32 -26.18
C THR A 159 11.92 -14.74 -26.52
N GLY A 160 12.65 -13.95 -27.32
CA GLY A 160 13.93 -14.35 -27.91
C GLY A 160 13.86 -15.57 -28.85
N ILE A 161 12.66 -16.08 -29.17
CA ILE A 161 12.44 -17.26 -30.01
C ILE A 161 12.06 -16.82 -31.41
N THR A 162 12.68 -17.41 -32.44
CA THR A 162 12.35 -17.16 -33.84
C THR A 162 11.12 -17.98 -34.25
N GLY A 163 10.21 -17.35 -35.00
CA GLY A 163 9.02 -17.96 -35.55
C GLY A 163 9.26 -18.68 -36.90
N PRO A 164 8.23 -19.32 -37.47
CA PRO A 164 6.94 -19.56 -36.86
C PRO A 164 7.03 -20.59 -35.71
N VAL A 165 6.42 -20.28 -34.58
CA VAL A 165 6.42 -21.14 -33.39
C VAL A 165 5.05 -21.17 -32.73
N THR A 166 4.62 -22.33 -32.24
CA THR A 166 3.36 -22.42 -31.47
C THR A 166 3.61 -22.01 -30.03
N ALA A 167 2.84 -21.03 -29.56
CA ALA A 167 2.75 -20.62 -28.18
C ALA A 167 1.41 -21.09 -27.58
N THR A 168 1.40 -21.44 -26.30
CA THR A 168 0.21 -21.69 -25.50
C THR A 168 0.05 -20.57 -24.49
N PHE A 169 -1.16 -20.04 -24.37
CA PHE A 169 -1.55 -18.96 -23.48
C PHE A 169 -2.54 -19.53 -22.47
N SER A 170 -2.36 -19.18 -21.20
CA SER A 170 -3.25 -19.60 -20.12
C SER A 170 -3.56 -18.40 -19.22
N LEU A 171 -4.77 -18.32 -18.66
CA LEU A 171 -5.06 -17.38 -17.55
C LEU A 171 -4.46 -17.92 -16.24
N GLU A 172 -3.14 -17.97 -16.22
CA GLU A 172 -2.28 -18.44 -15.13
C GLU A 172 -1.05 -17.53 -15.08
N GLY A 173 -0.57 -17.28 -13.88
CA GLY A 173 0.56 -16.41 -13.59
C GLY A 173 1.15 -16.72 -12.22
N PRO A 174 2.18 -15.97 -11.78
CA PRO A 174 2.79 -16.17 -10.48
C PRO A 174 1.84 -15.91 -9.31
N TRP A 175 0.82 -15.06 -9.49
CA TRP A 175 -0.07 -14.58 -8.42
C TRP A 175 -1.50 -15.11 -8.52
N SER A 176 -1.90 -15.68 -9.67
CA SER A 176 -3.25 -16.17 -9.90
C SER A 176 -3.27 -17.29 -10.94
N THR A 177 -3.99 -18.36 -10.64
CA THR A 177 -4.43 -19.35 -11.64
C THR A 177 -5.95 -19.35 -11.64
N VAL A 178 -6.56 -18.93 -12.76
CA VAL A 178 -8.01 -18.92 -12.90
C VAL A 178 -8.52 -20.31 -13.21
N PHE A 179 -9.60 -20.71 -12.53
CA PHE A 179 -10.33 -21.94 -12.82
C PHE A 179 -11.80 -21.65 -13.09
N THR A 180 -12.33 -22.22 -14.16
CA THR A 180 -13.78 -22.38 -14.35
C THR A 180 -14.07 -23.85 -14.58
N SER A 181 -14.93 -24.44 -13.75
CA SER A 181 -15.18 -25.90 -13.75
C SER A 181 -13.91 -26.77 -13.65
N ASN A 182 -12.95 -26.35 -12.81
CA ASN A 182 -11.63 -26.98 -12.61
C ASN A 182 -10.72 -27.00 -13.86
N LEU A 183 -10.96 -26.11 -14.82
CA LEU A 183 -10.13 -25.95 -16.00
C LEU A 183 -9.59 -24.51 -16.05
N THR A 184 -8.31 -24.38 -16.36
CA THR A 184 -7.69 -23.08 -16.67
C THR A 184 -7.97 -22.72 -18.12
N PRO A 185 -8.59 -21.55 -18.40
CA PRO A 185 -8.80 -21.07 -19.76
C PRO A 185 -7.46 -20.96 -20.49
N SER A 186 -7.34 -21.68 -21.61
CA SER A 186 -6.10 -21.73 -22.38
C SER A 186 -6.34 -22.01 -23.86
N PHE A 187 -5.45 -21.51 -24.70
CA PHE A 187 -5.47 -21.71 -26.15
C PHE A 187 -4.06 -21.67 -26.74
N SER A 188 -3.91 -22.10 -27.99
CA SER A 188 -2.62 -22.08 -28.68
C SER A 188 -2.70 -21.33 -30.01
N LEU A 189 -1.66 -20.55 -30.31
CA LEU A 189 -1.55 -19.77 -31.55
C LEU A 189 -0.12 -19.84 -32.10
N THR A 190 0.03 -19.79 -33.43
CA THR A 190 1.34 -19.73 -34.07
C THR A 190 1.83 -18.29 -34.19
N LEU A 191 2.85 -17.94 -33.41
CA LEU A 191 3.54 -16.67 -33.46
C LEU A 191 4.47 -16.59 -34.67
N GLN A 192 4.50 -15.43 -35.32
CA GLN A 192 5.39 -15.12 -36.44
C GLN A 192 6.57 -14.27 -35.96
N ASP A 193 7.64 -14.24 -36.75
CA ASP A 193 8.74 -13.29 -36.58
C ASP A 193 8.25 -11.84 -36.49
N GLY A 194 8.76 -11.08 -35.53
CA GLY A 194 8.35 -9.71 -35.25
C GLY A 194 7.17 -9.62 -34.29
N ALA A 195 6.39 -8.54 -34.40
CA ALA A 195 5.31 -8.23 -33.47
C ALA A 195 4.05 -9.09 -33.72
N ASN A 196 3.52 -9.66 -32.65
CA ASN A 196 2.28 -10.41 -32.59
C ASN A 196 1.33 -9.76 -31.58
N SER A 197 0.06 -9.62 -31.96
CA SER A 197 -1.01 -9.17 -31.06
C SER A 197 -1.96 -10.33 -30.83
N VAL A 198 -2.13 -10.71 -29.57
CA VAL A 198 -2.94 -11.85 -29.13
C VAL A 198 -3.94 -11.35 -28.10
N SER A 199 -5.16 -11.91 -28.12
CA SER A 199 -6.22 -11.54 -27.19
C SER A 199 -6.92 -12.77 -26.63
N PHE A 200 -7.27 -12.74 -25.34
CA PHE A 200 -8.10 -13.75 -24.68
C PHE A 200 -9.61 -13.62 -24.96
N ASP A 201 -10.06 -12.63 -25.73
CA ASP A 201 -11.48 -12.31 -25.89
C ASP A 201 -12.34 -13.47 -26.40
N ASN A 202 -11.75 -14.34 -27.24
CA ASN A 202 -12.45 -15.48 -27.84
C ASN A 202 -12.20 -16.80 -27.10
N ASP A 203 -11.25 -16.83 -26.16
CA ASP A 203 -10.69 -18.06 -25.59
C ASP A 203 -10.84 -18.13 -24.06
N ALA A 204 -11.23 -17.03 -23.43
CA ALA A 204 -11.69 -16.94 -22.04
C ALA A 204 -13.01 -16.17 -22.00
N ASN A 205 -13.79 -16.34 -20.94
CA ASN A 205 -14.96 -15.49 -20.69
C ASN A 205 -14.56 -14.22 -19.91
N ILE A 206 -15.39 -13.18 -19.94
CA ILE A 206 -15.02 -11.88 -19.35
C ILE A 206 -14.86 -11.93 -17.82
N ARG A 207 -15.59 -12.82 -17.12
CA ARG A 207 -15.45 -13.04 -15.67
C ARG A 207 -14.07 -13.59 -15.33
N GLU A 208 -13.60 -14.56 -16.10
CA GLU A 208 -12.25 -15.12 -15.95
C GLU A 208 -11.16 -14.06 -16.17
N ARG A 209 -11.30 -13.23 -17.21
CA ARG A 209 -10.33 -12.17 -17.51
C ARG A 209 -10.32 -11.06 -16.47
N SER A 210 -11.50 -10.59 -16.03
CA SER A 210 -11.61 -9.56 -14.99
C SER A 210 -11.03 -10.05 -13.66
N ALA A 211 -11.34 -11.27 -13.23
CA ALA A 211 -10.78 -11.82 -12.00
C ALA A 211 -9.25 -11.93 -12.06
N PHE A 212 -8.69 -12.48 -13.14
CA PHE A 212 -7.23 -12.53 -13.33
C PHE A 212 -6.61 -11.13 -13.28
N PHE A 213 -7.21 -10.18 -14.00
CA PHE A 213 -6.73 -8.80 -14.06
C PHE A 213 -6.70 -8.14 -12.67
N HIS A 214 -7.79 -8.23 -11.91
CA HIS A 214 -7.88 -7.60 -10.59
C HIS A 214 -7.02 -8.27 -9.53
N VAL A 215 -6.87 -9.60 -9.54
CA VAL A 215 -5.95 -10.29 -8.61
C VAL A 215 -4.51 -9.80 -8.76
N ASN A 216 -4.06 -9.59 -10.00
CA ASN A 216 -2.73 -9.04 -10.25
C ASN A 216 -2.59 -7.59 -9.76
N ILE A 217 -3.62 -6.76 -9.91
CA ILE A 217 -3.62 -5.38 -9.39
C ILE A 217 -3.47 -5.36 -7.86
N VAL A 218 -4.29 -6.11 -7.13
CA VAL A 218 -4.22 -6.12 -5.66
C VAL A 218 -2.93 -6.74 -5.15
N HIS A 219 -2.37 -7.74 -5.83
CA HIS A 219 -1.05 -8.27 -5.48
C HIS A 219 0.06 -7.21 -5.62
N ASP A 220 0.08 -6.47 -6.73
CA ASP A 220 1.05 -5.39 -6.96
C ASP A 220 0.86 -4.22 -5.97
N HIS A 221 -0.39 -3.92 -5.59
CA HIS A 221 -0.73 -2.92 -4.56
C HIS A 221 -0.17 -3.30 -3.19
N VAL A 222 -0.36 -4.56 -2.77
CA VAL A 222 0.19 -5.06 -1.50
C VAL A 222 1.70 -4.99 -1.49
N ASN A 223 2.37 -5.36 -2.59
CA ASN A 223 3.83 -5.29 -2.68
C ASN A 223 4.37 -3.86 -2.63
N THR A 224 3.55 -2.86 -2.99
CA THR A 224 3.90 -1.44 -2.83
C THR A 224 3.92 -1.03 -1.36
N TRP A 225 2.95 -1.49 -0.59
CA TRP A 225 2.73 -1.08 0.81
C TRP A 225 3.42 -1.97 1.84
N LEU A 226 3.57 -3.26 1.54
CA LEU A 226 4.22 -4.26 2.39
C LEU A 226 5.35 -4.98 1.61
N PRO A 227 6.40 -4.28 1.14
CA PRO A 227 7.40 -4.83 0.21
C PRO A 227 8.26 -5.98 0.78
N SER A 228 8.24 -6.19 2.10
CA SER A 228 8.93 -7.33 2.75
C SER A 228 8.02 -8.53 3.01
N PHE A 229 6.72 -8.39 2.77
CA PHE A 229 5.74 -9.46 2.96
C PHE A 229 5.64 -10.29 1.69
N THR A 230 6.06 -11.55 1.76
CA THR A 230 6.05 -12.50 0.62
C THR A 230 5.00 -13.60 0.80
N GLY A 231 4.16 -13.51 1.83
CA GLY A 231 3.18 -14.56 2.15
C GLY A 231 2.09 -14.72 1.11
N MET A 232 1.99 -13.78 0.16
CA MET A 232 1.10 -13.85 -1.02
C MET A 232 1.86 -14.10 -2.33
N ASP A 233 3.16 -14.38 -2.30
CA ASP A 233 4.01 -14.64 -3.48
C ASP A 233 3.82 -16.07 -4.01
N PHE A 234 2.57 -16.43 -4.30
CA PHE A 234 2.19 -17.71 -4.86
C PHE A 234 0.96 -17.56 -5.75
N SER A 235 0.77 -18.52 -6.66
CA SER A 235 -0.36 -18.47 -7.57
C SER A 235 -1.64 -18.86 -6.83
N LEU A 236 -2.42 -17.85 -6.45
CA LEU A 236 -3.67 -18.04 -5.71
C LEU A 236 -4.74 -18.62 -6.65
N PRO A 237 -5.31 -19.81 -6.34
CA PRO A 237 -6.42 -20.34 -7.10
C PRO A 237 -7.60 -19.35 -7.09
N THR A 238 -8.02 -18.94 -8.29
CA THR A 238 -9.07 -17.96 -8.52
C THR A 238 -10.23 -18.64 -9.22
N ASN A 239 -11.19 -19.12 -8.44
CA ASN A 239 -12.28 -19.96 -8.94
C ASN A 239 -13.48 -19.10 -9.35
N VAL A 240 -13.83 -19.15 -10.63
CA VAL A 240 -14.96 -18.42 -11.20
C VAL A 240 -16.10 -19.41 -11.51
N ASP A 241 -17.34 -18.92 -11.42
CA ASP A 241 -18.56 -19.70 -11.65
C ASP A 241 -18.71 -20.92 -10.72
N VAL A 242 -18.28 -20.78 -9.47
CA VAL A 242 -18.51 -21.81 -8.46
C VAL A 242 -20.01 -21.89 -8.09
N GLY A 243 -20.46 -23.05 -7.63
CA GLY A 243 -21.86 -23.28 -7.29
C GLY A 243 -22.29 -22.50 -6.05
N GLY A 244 -23.39 -21.77 -6.16
CA GLY A 244 -23.92 -20.91 -5.11
C GLY A 244 -24.76 -19.78 -5.71
N ASN A 245 -24.98 -18.72 -4.94
CA ASN A 245 -25.69 -17.55 -5.43
C ASN A 245 -25.33 -16.28 -4.63
N CYS A 246 -25.16 -15.15 -5.33
CA CYS A 246 -24.98 -13.82 -4.73
C CYS A 246 -23.90 -13.76 -3.63
N ASN A 247 -22.70 -14.26 -3.91
CA ASN A 247 -21.60 -14.20 -2.96
C ASN A 247 -20.25 -14.43 -3.64
N ALA A 248 -19.19 -14.02 -2.94
CA ALA A 248 -17.83 -14.48 -3.12
C ALA A 248 -17.26 -14.89 -1.74
N PHE A 249 -16.13 -15.58 -1.72
CA PHE A 249 -15.45 -15.93 -0.47
C PHE A 249 -13.99 -16.36 -0.70
N TYR A 250 -13.14 -16.00 0.26
CA TYR A 250 -11.86 -16.65 0.55
C TYR A 250 -12.06 -17.85 1.47
N ASP A 251 -11.45 -19.00 1.15
CA ASP A 251 -11.61 -20.25 1.92
C ASP A 251 -10.39 -20.66 2.76
N GLY A 252 -9.38 -19.79 2.87
CA GLY A 252 -8.09 -20.11 3.47
C GLY A 252 -7.03 -20.58 2.46
N SER A 253 -7.41 -20.79 1.20
CA SER A 253 -6.49 -21.28 0.16
C SER A 253 -6.80 -20.80 -1.26
N SER A 254 -7.99 -20.26 -1.49
CA SER A 254 -8.47 -19.80 -2.79
C SER A 254 -9.53 -18.71 -2.62
N ILE A 255 -9.70 -17.90 -3.67
CA ILE A 255 -10.84 -16.97 -3.80
C ILE A 255 -11.86 -17.56 -4.76
N ASN A 256 -13.14 -17.43 -4.43
CA ASN A 256 -14.22 -18.16 -5.06
C ASN A 256 -15.38 -17.22 -5.36
N PHE A 257 -15.81 -17.17 -6.61
CA PHE A 257 -16.88 -16.28 -7.07
C PHE A 257 -18.06 -17.10 -7.61
N TYR A 258 -19.25 -16.90 -7.04
CA TYR A 258 -20.44 -17.57 -7.56
C TYR A 258 -20.77 -17.12 -8.98
N ALA A 259 -21.39 -18.04 -9.72
CA ALA A 259 -21.95 -17.72 -11.03
C ALA A 259 -23.05 -16.65 -10.90
N GLU A 260 -23.18 -15.83 -11.95
CA GLU A 260 -24.24 -14.84 -12.09
C GLU A 260 -25.63 -15.51 -11.95
N GLY A 261 -26.52 -14.88 -11.19
CA GLY A 261 -27.85 -15.43 -10.94
C GLY A 261 -28.62 -14.71 -9.85
N ASN A 262 -29.94 -14.94 -9.82
CA ASN A 262 -30.88 -14.37 -8.85
C ASN A 262 -30.70 -12.86 -8.58
N ASP A 263 -30.60 -12.11 -9.68
CA ASP A 263 -30.41 -10.65 -9.70
C ASP A 263 -29.03 -10.17 -9.23
N CYS A 264 -28.03 -11.04 -9.09
CA CYS A 264 -26.65 -10.66 -8.79
C CYS A 264 -25.73 -10.90 -9.99
N GLN A 265 -24.88 -9.92 -10.27
CA GLN A 265 -23.72 -10.09 -11.14
C GLN A 265 -22.80 -11.18 -10.57
N SER A 266 -21.99 -11.81 -11.42
CA SER A 266 -20.85 -12.57 -10.89
C SER A 266 -19.82 -11.59 -10.33
N TYR A 267 -19.52 -11.71 -9.03
CA TYR A 267 -18.57 -10.84 -8.32
C TYR A 267 -17.12 -10.97 -8.81
N ALA A 268 -16.81 -11.96 -9.64
CA ALA A 268 -15.55 -12.02 -10.41
C ALA A 268 -15.37 -10.83 -11.39
N GLN A 269 -16.42 -10.05 -11.63
CA GLN A 269 -16.41 -8.87 -12.52
C GLN A 269 -16.50 -7.54 -11.78
N ILE A 270 -16.52 -7.56 -10.44
CA ILE A 270 -16.60 -6.36 -9.63
C ILE A 270 -15.25 -6.21 -8.93
N ALA A 271 -14.48 -5.19 -9.33
CA ALA A 271 -13.09 -4.99 -8.94
C ALA A 271 -12.91 -5.08 -7.41
N GLU A 272 -13.72 -4.33 -6.67
CA GLU A 272 -13.64 -4.24 -5.22
C GLU A 272 -13.96 -5.55 -4.51
N VAL A 273 -14.85 -6.38 -5.06
CA VAL A 273 -15.10 -7.71 -4.48
C VAL A 273 -13.89 -8.61 -4.69
N VAL A 274 -13.25 -8.57 -5.87
CA VAL A 274 -12.01 -9.33 -6.08
C VAL A 274 -10.90 -8.87 -5.13
N TYR A 275 -10.77 -7.56 -4.92
CA TYR A 275 -9.81 -7.00 -3.97
C TYR A 275 -10.13 -7.38 -2.52
N HIS A 276 -11.40 -7.35 -2.11
CA HIS A 276 -11.86 -7.75 -0.79
C HIS A 276 -11.53 -9.23 -0.50
N GLU A 277 -11.85 -10.13 -1.44
CA GLU A 277 -11.55 -11.56 -1.25
C GLU A 277 -10.05 -11.84 -1.18
N TYR A 278 -9.25 -11.11 -1.96
CA TYR A 278 -7.79 -11.16 -1.84
C TYR A 278 -7.31 -10.55 -0.52
N GLY A 279 -8.00 -9.50 -0.03
CA GLY A 279 -7.91 -8.86 1.27
C GLY A 279 -7.90 -9.85 2.43
N HIS A 280 -8.83 -10.80 2.43
CA HIS A 280 -8.84 -11.90 3.40
C HIS A 280 -7.57 -12.75 3.32
N GLY A 281 -7.06 -13.04 2.13
CA GLY A 281 -5.80 -13.74 1.93
C GLY A 281 -4.60 -12.97 2.49
N ILE A 282 -4.53 -11.66 2.30
CA ILE A 282 -3.50 -10.80 2.88
C ILE A 282 -3.56 -10.87 4.41
N ASN A 283 -4.75 -10.64 4.98
CA ASN A 283 -4.99 -10.67 6.42
C ASN A 283 -4.57 -12.01 7.04
N ASP A 284 -4.95 -13.13 6.40
CA ASP A 284 -4.63 -14.47 6.87
C ASP A 284 -3.12 -14.77 6.81
N ASN A 285 -2.52 -14.61 5.62
CA ASN A 285 -1.13 -15.00 5.39
C ASN A 285 -0.12 -14.06 6.07
N TYR A 286 -0.41 -12.75 6.17
CA TYR A 286 0.45 -11.80 6.87
C TYR A 286 0.61 -12.16 8.34
N TYR A 287 -0.50 -12.47 9.01
CA TYR A 287 -0.47 -12.81 10.42
C TYR A 287 0.18 -14.18 10.64
N GLN A 288 -0.05 -15.16 9.76
CA GLN A 288 0.62 -16.46 9.81
C GLN A 288 2.15 -16.34 9.64
N ASP A 289 2.63 -15.52 8.70
CA ASP A 289 4.06 -15.27 8.48
C ASP A 289 4.74 -14.63 9.71
N ASN A 290 3.98 -13.85 10.48
CA ASN A 290 4.42 -13.26 11.75
C ASN A 290 4.22 -14.19 12.96
N GLY A 291 3.84 -15.45 12.76
CA GLY A 291 3.65 -16.44 13.84
C GLY A 291 2.37 -16.23 14.65
N SER A 292 1.37 -15.61 14.04
CA SER A 292 0.10 -15.19 14.62
C SER A 292 -1.09 -15.68 13.78
N PHE A 293 -2.32 -15.28 14.10
CA PHE A 293 -3.51 -15.58 13.30
C PHE A 293 -4.44 -14.36 13.24
N PHE A 294 -5.30 -14.30 12.21
CA PHE A 294 -6.37 -13.32 12.13
C PHE A 294 -7.69 -13.99 12.52
N VAL A 295 -8.19 -13.72 13.73
CA VAL A 295 -9.28 -14.48 14.36
C VAL A 295 -10.57 -13.67 14.44
N ASN A 296 -10.49 -12.36 14.66
CA ASN A 296 -11.68 -11.51 14.75
C ASN A 296 -12.29 -11.33 13.35
N GLY A 297 -13.51 -11.81 13.15
CA GLY A 297 -14.18 -11.79 11.86
C GLY A 297 -14.56 -10.38 11.42
N ALA A 298 -15.07 -9.53 12.31
CA ALA A 298 -15.45 -8.17 11.96
C ALA A 298 -14.24 -7.32 11.57
N MET A 299 -13.13 -7.50 12.28
CA MET A 299 -11.85 -6.91 11.91
C MET A 299 -11.35 -7.42 10.54
N ASN A 300 -11.52 -8.71 10.23
CA ASN A 300 -11.05 -9.28 8.97
C ASN A 300 -11.85 -8.73 7.78
N GLU A 301 -13.17 -8.62 7.93
CA GLU A 301 -14.06 -7.96 6.97
C GLU A 301 -13.66 -6.49 6.75
N GLY A 302 -13.52 -5.73 7.84
CA GLY A 302 -13.16 -4.31 7.75
C GLY A 302 -11.78 -4.08 7.11
N TYR A 303 -10.80 -4.93 7.40
CA TYR A 303 -9.46 -4.82 6.79
C TYR A 303 -9.44 -5.27 5.34
N ALA A 304 -10.25 -6.27 4.96
CA ALA A 304 -10.43 -6.65 3.56
C ALA A 304 -11.06 -5.50 2.75
N ASP A 305 -12.01 -4.76 3.34
CA ASP A 305 -12.57 -3.56 2.72
C ASP A 305 -11.50 -2.46 2.55
N ILE A 306 -10.65 -2.20 3.56
CA ILE A 306 -9.57 -1.20 3.45
C ILE A 306 -8.61 -1.53 2.30
N TRP A 307 -8.24 -2.80 2.11
CA TRP A 307 -7.42 -3.21 0.96
C TRP A 307 -8.10 -2.92 -0.38
N ALA A 308 -9.42 -3.09 -0.48
CA ALA A 308 -10.17 -2.76 -1.69
C ALA A 308 -10.26 -1.24 -1.92
N LEU A 309 -10.73 -0.50 -0.92
CA LEU A 309 -10.98 0.94 -1.00
C LEU A 309 -9.68 1.74 -1.20
N SER A 310 -8.54 1.23 -0.70
CA SER A 310 -7.23 1.87 -0.93
C SER A 310 -6.73 1.77 -2.37
N ILE A 311 -7.34 0.92 -3.20
CA ILE A 311 -7.06 0.83 -4.63
C ILE A 311 -8.02 1.72 -5.42
N THR A 312 -9.31 1.69 -5.08
CA THR A 312 -10.35 2.41 -5.83
C THR A 312 -10.51 3.87 -5.41
N GLU A 313 -10.14 4.20 -4.17
CA GLU A 313 -10.45 5.48 -3.52
C GLU A 313 -11.95 5.85 -3.59
N ASP A 314 -12.83 4.83 -3.66
CA ASP A 314 -14.28 4.95 -3.73
C ASP A 314 -14.90 4.55 -2.38
N PRO A 315 -15.79 5.35 -1.76
CA PRO A 315 -16.47 4.96 -0.54
C PRO A 315 -17.56 3.88 -0.73
N VAL A 316 -17.96 3.54 -1.96
CA VAL A 316 -19.10 2.66 -2.25
C VAL A 316 -18.61 1.29 -2.71
N LEU A 317 -18.60 0.33 -1.79
CA LEU A 317 -18.11 -1.01 -2.08
C LEU A 317 -19.11 -1.84 -2.89
N ALA A 318 -18.62 -2.35 -4.01
CA ALA A 318 -19.31 -3.23 -4.95
C ALA A 318 -20.55 -2.61 -5.59
N GLU A 319 -20.46 -1.35 -6.03
CA GLU A 319 -21.48 -0.72 -6.86
C GLU A 319 -21.76 -1.55 -8.12
N GLY A 320 -23.04 -1.65 -8.50
CA GLY A 320 -23.49 -2.46 -9.62
C GLY A 320 -23.55 -3.96 -9.32
N SER A 321 -23.66 -4.36 -8.04
CA SER A 321 -23.78 -5.77 -7.65
C SER A 321 -25.03 -6.45 -8.21
N SER A 322 -26.10 -5.69 -8.46
CA SER A 322 -27.36 -6.20 -9.03
C SER A 322 -27.32 -6.26 -10.57
N LEU A 323 -28.05 -7.22 -11.15
CA LEU A 323 -28.31 -7.31 -12.60
C LEU A 323 -29.37 -6.31 -13.09
N SER A 324 -30.17 -5.76 -12.18
CA SER A 324 -31.31 -4.90 -12.52
C SER A 324 -31.22 -3.49 -11.96
N ASP A 325 -30.32 -3.24 -11.01
CA ASP A 325 -30.09 -1.93 -10.41
C ASP A 325 -28.58 -1.57 -10.47
N PRO A 326 -28.18 -0.58 -11.29
CA PRO A 326 -26.80 -0.12 -11.36
C PRO A 326 -26.34 0.62 -10.10
N ASP A 327 -27.28 1.12 -9.29
CA ASP A 327 -26.97 1.89 -8.08
C ASP A 327 -27.00 0.99 -6.82
N ASP A 328 -27.18 -0.33 -6.98
CA ASP A 328 -27.09 -1.31 -5.89
C ASP A 328 -25.64 -1.50 -5.45
N TYR A 329 -25.41 -1.57 -4.13
CA TYR A 329 -24.08 -1.68 -3.53
C TYR A 329 -24.14 -2.57 -2.27
N ILE A 330 -22.99 -3.05 -1.81
CA ILE A 330 -22.90 -3.92 -0.64
C ILE A 330 -22.64 -3.11 0.64
N ARG A 331 -21.68 -2.17 0.63
CA ARG A 331 -21.31 -1.32 1.77
C ARG A 331 -20.97 0.10 1.32
N ARG A 332 -21.06 1.09 2.21
CA ARG A 332 -20.78 2.50 1.90
C ARG A 332 -20.26 3.28 3.12
N TYR A 333 -19.21 4.10 2.94
CA TYR A 333 -18.45 4.71 4.05
C TYR A 333 -18.47 6.25 4.11
N ASP A 334 -19.02 6.96 3.12
CA ASP A 334 -19.07 8.44 3.06
C ASP A 334 -20.38 9.03 3.62
N GLN A 335 -21.28 8.21 4.15
CA GLN A 335 -22.55 8.64 4.74
C GLN A 335 -23.00 7.69 5.85
N ASP A 336 -23.80 8.20 6.79
CA ASP A 336 -24.39 7.45 7.91
C ASP A 336 -23.39 6.51 8.63
N PRO A 337 -22.30 7.06 9.22
CA PRO A 337 -21.23 6.27 9.81
C PRO A 337 -21.76 5.37 10.93
N LYS A 338 -21.34 4.10 10.92
CA LYS A 338 -21.73 3.13 11.95
C LYS A 338 -20.95 3.36 13.24
N VAL A 339 -21.66 3.41 14.36
CA VAL A 339 -21.11 3.81 15.66
C VAL A 339 -21.13 2.62 16.63
N TYR A 340 -19.96 2.31 17.20
CA TYR A 340 -19.86 1.36 18.31
C TYR A 340 -20.32 2.00 19.64
N PRO A 341 -21.08 1.29 20.49
CA PRO A 341 -21.63 -0.06 20.29
C PRO A 341 -23.02 -0.10 19.65
N GLN A 342 -23.62 1.04 19.29
CA GLN A 342 -25.02 1.14 18.86
C GLN A 342 -25.34 0.30 17.62
N ASP A 343 -24.40 0.22 16.68
CA ASP A 343 -24.54 -0.50 15.42
C ASP A 343 -23.91 -1.90 15.44
N LEU A 344 -23.46 -2.37 16.61
CA LEU A 344 -22.97 -3.73 16.77
C LEU A 344 -24.16 -4.71 16.74
N VAL A 345 -24.25 -5.53 15.70
CA VAL A 345 -25.36 -6.48 15.45
C VAL A 345 -24.96 -7.94 15.54
N GLY A 346 -23.67 -8.24 15.75
CA GLY A 346 -23.15 -9.59 15.87
C GLY A 346 -23.03 -10.31 14.52
N GLN A 347 -22.83 -9.54 13.44
CA GLN A 347 -22.64 -10.02 12.08
C GLN A 347 -21.37 -9.36 11.55
N VAL A 348 -20.37 -10.18 11.22
CA VAL A 348 -18.99 -9.72 10.97
C VAL A 348 -18.88 -8.66 9.87
N HIS A 349 -19.64 -8.78 8.77
CA HIS A 349 -19.62 -7.83 7.67
C HIS A 349 -20.21 -6.48 8.12
N ALA A 350 -21.33 -6.51 8.86
CA ALA A 350 -21.99 -5.31 9.36
C ALA A 350 -21.19 -4.61 10.46
N ASP A 351 -20.58 -5.40 11.34
CA ASP A 351 -19.78 -4.92 12.46
C ASP A 351 -18.42 -4.38 11.96
N GLY A 352 -17.84 -4.98 10.91
CA GLY A 352 -16.58 -4.58 10.28
C GLY A 352 -16.64 -3.23 9.56
N GLU A 353 -17.84 -2.79 9.16
CA GLU A 353 -18.05 -1.44 8.60
C GLU A 353 -17.66 -0.33 9.58
N ILE A 354 -17.73 -0.57 10.89
CA ILE A 354 -17.35 0.40 11.92
C ILE A 354 -15.84 0.71 11.81
N ILE A 355 -15.00 -0.32 11.73
CA ILE A 355 -13.56 -0.11 11.71
C ILE A 355 -13.06 0.36 10.34
N CYS A 356 -13.66 -0.14 9.26
CA CYS A 356 -13.35 0.36 7.92
C CYS A 356 -13.75 1.84 7.77
N GLY A 357 -14.93 2.22 8.28
CA GLY A 357 -15.37 3.61 8.31
C GLY A 357 -14.39 4.52 9.05
N ALA A 358 -13.85 4.10 10.20
CA ALA A 358 -12.86 4.89 10.93
C ALA A 358 -11.59 5.17 10.10
N TRP A 359 -11.12 4.20 9.32
CA TRP A 359 -10.00 4.41 8.39
C TRP A 359 -10.38 5.30 7.20
N TRP A 360 -11.60 5.18 6.69
CA TRP A 360 -12.12 6.07 5.64
C TRP A 360 -12.21 7.52 6.12
N ASP A 361 -12.73 7.77 7.32
CA ASP A 361 -12.79 9.11 7.89
C ASP A 361 -11.39 9.67 8.19
N TYR A 362 -10.42 8.84 8.56
CA TYR A 362 -9.02 9.27 8.66
C TYR A 362 -8.47 9.72 7.30
N TYR A 363 -8.72 8.96 6.23
CA TYR A 363 -8.38 9.37 4.86
C TYR A 363 -8.98 10.73 4.49
N VAL A 364 -10.26 10.97 4.84
CA VAL A 364 -10.94 12.25 4.60
C VAL A 364 -10.32 13.38 5.43
N LEU A 365 -10.06 13.16 6.73
CA LEU A 365 -9.46 14.15 7.63
C LEU A 365 -8.02 14.53 7.24
N MET A 366 -7.28 13.60 6.64
CA MET A 366 -5.97 13.86 6.04
C MET A 366 -6.04 14.60 4.69
N GLY A 367 -7.24 14.99 4.25
CA GLY A 367 -7.46 15.75 3.03
C GLY A 367 -7.59 14.90 1.78
N ASN A 368 -8.13 13.69 1.91
CA ASN A 368 -8.20 12.67 0.86
C ASN A 368 -6.79 12.23 0.41
N ASP A 369 -5.88 12.03 1.36
CA ASP A 369 -4.53 11.52 1.08
C ASP A 369 -4.47 10.01 1.39
N MET A 370 -4.71 9.20 0.36
CA MET A 370 -4.68 7.74 0.49
C MET A 370 -3.29 7.23 0.88
N ASN A 371 -2.22 7.94 0.50
CA ASN A 371 -0.86 7.55 0.90
C ASN A 371 -0.65 7.77 2.40
N ALA A 372 -1.19 8.85 2.96
CA ALA A 372 -1.14 9.09 4.41
C ALA A 372 -1.90 8.00 5.17
N MET A 373 -3.12 7.66 4.72
CA MET A 373 -3.92 6.58 5.32
C MET A 373 -3.18 5.24 5.24
N MET A 374 -2.72 4.85 4.06
CA MET A 374 -2.05 3.56 3.86
C MET A 374 -0.69 3.46 4.58
N THR A 375 0.05 4.56 4.69
CA THR A 375 1.29 4.59 5.50
C THR A 375 0.97 4.23 6.95
N LEU A 376 -0.02 4.93 7.55
CA LEU A 376 -0.41 4.66 8.94
C LEU A 376 -1.02 3.27 9.11
N PHE A 377 -1.92 2.86 8.22
CA PHE A 377 -2.60 1.57 8.25
C PHE A 377 -1.59 0.42 8.20
N THR A 378 -0.61 0.48 7.30
CA THR A 378 0.39 -0.59 7.13
C THR A 378 1.39 -0.66 8.28
N GLU A 379 1.71 0.47 8.91
CA GLU A 379 2.52 0.51 10.12
C GLU A 379 1.76 -0.05 11.35
N ALA A 380 0.46 0.22 11.45
CA ALA A 380 -0.42 -0.33 12.49
C ALA A 380 -0.88 -1.77 12.21
N PHE A 381 -0.69 -2.28 10.99
CA PHE A 381 -1.26 -3.54 10.52
C PHE A 381 -0.77 -4.76 11.32
N ALA A 382 0.45 -4.70 11.90
CA ALA A 382 1.05 -5.77 12.69
C ALA A 382 0.56 -5.87 14.14
N GLY A 383 -0.52 -5.16 14.49
CA GLY A 383 -1.10 -5.18 15.83
C GLY A 383 -1.64 -6.56 16.28
N LEU A 384 -2.00 -6.67 17.56
CA LEU A 384 -2.59 -7.90 18.13
C LEU A 384 -4.12 -7.87 18.19
N GLN A 385 -4.74 -6.76 17.82
CA GLN A 385 -6.18 -6.57 17.75
C GLN A 385 -6.90 -7.61 16.88
N ALA A 386 -6.24 -8.11 15.83
CA ALA A 386 -6.77 -9.18 14.97
C ALA A 386 -6.95 -10.55 15.68
N ASN A 387 -6.25 -10.80 16.80
CA ASN A 387 -6.35 -12.05 17.57
C ASN A 387 -7.49 -12.05 18.60
N THR A 388 -8.21 -10.94 18.74
CA THR A 388 -9.33 -10.85 19.66
C THR A 388 -10.45 -11.81 19.22
N PRO A 389 -11.11 -12.56 20.13
CA PRO A 389 -12.22 -13.41 19.73
C PRO A 389 -13.44 -12.61 19.24
N ASN A 390 -14.25 -13.20 18.36
CA ASN A 390 -15.57 -12.62 18.01
C ASN A 390 -16.40 -12.34 19.26
N GLY A 391 -17.14 -11.23 19.25
CA GLY A 391 -17.88 -10.72 20.41
C GLY A 391 -17.04 -9.81 21.32
N THR A 392 -15.79 -9.52 20.95
CA THR A 392 -14.91 -8.57 21.66
C THR A 392 -14.50 -7.39 20.79
N GLU A 393 -15.33 -7.04 19.80
CA GLU A 393 -15.11 -5.96 18.82
C GLU A 393 -14.77 -4.63 19.49
N GLY A 394 -15.42 -4.30 20.60
CA GLY A 394 -15.11 -3.07 21.35
C GLY A 394 -13.68 -3.02 21.92
N GLN A 395 -13.10 -4.17 22.28
CA GLN A 395 -11.67 -4.23 22.60
C GLN A 395 -10.85 -4.12 21.31
N ALA A 396 -11.17 -4.91 20.30
CA ALA A 396 -10.44 -4.94 19.03
C ALA A 396 -10.30 -3.55 18.40
N TYR A 397 -11.41 -2.81 18.28
CA TYR A 397 -11.43 -1.49 17.65
C TYR A 397 -10.63 -0.46 18.43
N ARG A 398 -10.72 -0.48 19.77
CA ARG A 398 -9.88 0.40 20.60
C ARG A 398 -8.40 0.03 20.48
N ASP A 399 -8.09 -1.26 20.40
CA ASP A 399 -6.71 -1.71 20.22
C ASP A 399 -6.17 -1.23 18.85
N VAL A 400 -6.99 -1.19 17.78
CA VAL A 400 -6.61 -0.54 16.49
C VAL A 400 -6.26 0.93 16.69
N LEU A 401 -7.07 1.70 17.41
CA LEU A 401 -6.80 3.12 17.67
C LEU A 401 -5.45 3.31 18.38
N ILE A 402 -5.15 2.44 19.33
CA ILE A 402 -3.86 2.46 20.04
C ILE A 402 -2.72 2.10 19.09
N ASP A 403 -2.87 1.08 18.25
CA ASP A 403 -1.86 0.68 17.26
C ASP A 403 -1.60 1.82 16.25
N ALA A 404 -2.65 2.52 15.79
CA ALA A 404 -2.54 3.68 14.91
C ALA A 404 -1.79 4.84 15.59
N LEU A 405 -2.12 5.17 16.84
CA LEU A 405 -1.39 6.21 17.58
C LEU A 405 0.07 5.81 17.83
N GLN A 406 0.35 4.54 18.10
CA GLN A 406 1.73 4.06 18.25
C GLN A 406 2.53 4.10 16.95
N ALA A 407 1.89 3.87 15.80
CA ALA A 407 2.51 4.01 14.49
C ALA A 407 2.82 5.48 14.17
N ASP A 408 1.91 6.39 14.49
CA ASP A 408 2.09 7.83 14.27
C ASP A 408 3.13 8.47 15.23
N ASP A 409 3.34 7.88 16.41
CA ASP A 409 4.21 8.38 17.47
C ASP A 409 5.69 8.52 17.06
N ASN A 410 6.35 9.56 17.57
CA ASN A 410 7.72 9.91 17.23
C ASN A 410 8.69 9.94 18.43
N ASP A 411 8.21 9.72 19.65
CA ASP A 411 9.04 9.75 20.86
C ASP A 411 8.86 8.57 21.83
N GLY A 412 7.93 7.65 21.55
CA GLY A 412 7.63 6.47 22.36
C GLY A 412 6.61 6.73 23.47
N ASP A 413 5.91 7.87 23.46
CA ASP A 413 4.96 8.28 24.50
C ASP A 413 3.69 8.94 23.92
N ILE A 414 2.71 8.11 23.55
CA ILE A 414 1.39 8.57 23.08
C ILE A 414 0.62 9.44 24.10
N THR A 415 1.03 9.49 25.38
CA THR A 415 0.32 10.31 26.40
C THR A 415 0.54 11.81 26.22
N ASN A 416 1.55 12.20 25.44
CA ASN A 416 1.85 13.60 25.14
C ASN A 416 1.33 14.06 23.76
N GLY A 417 0.56 13.19 23.09
CA GLY A 417 0.05 13.39 21.74
C GLY A 417 0.95 12.75 20.68
N THR A 418 0.48 12.71 19.44
CA THR A 418 1.23 12.21 18.28
C THR A 418 1.09 13.22 17.12
N PRO A 419 1.97 13.22 16.10
CA PRO A 419 1.95 14.16 14.98
C PRO A 419 0.58 14.43 14.36
N ASN A 420 -0.22 13.38 14.12
CA ASN A 420 -1.56 13.41 13.54
C ASN A 420 -2.62 12.86 14.52
N GLY A 421 -2.32 12.85 15.83
CA GLY A 421 -3.17 12.19 16.83
C GLY A 421 -4.58 12.77 16.94
N ASN A 422 -4.77 14.07 16.66
CA ASN A 422 -6.10 14.67 16.67
C ASN A 422 -6.96 14.12 15.52
N GLU A 423 -6.40 14.04 14.32
CA GLU A 423 -7.07 13.52 13.12
C GLU A 423 -7.37 12.02 13.28
N ILE A 424 -6.43 11.25 13.82
CA ILE A 424 -6.62 9.81 14.10
C ILE A 424 -7.75 9.63 15.11
N VAL A 425 -7.69 10.31 16.26
CA VAL A 425 -8.68 10.12 17.32
C VAL A 425 -10.07 10.62 16.90
N GLU A 426 -10.16 11.73 16.17
CA GLU A 426 -11.43 12.22 15.63
C GLU A 426 -12.07 11.21 14.67
N ALA A 427 -11.29 10.64 13.74
CA ALA A 427 -11.79 9.63 12.80
C ALA A 427 -12.41 8.42 13.52
N PHE A 428 -11.74 7.92 14.55
CA PHE A 428 -12.23 6.80 15.34
C PHE A 428 -13.42 7.20 16.24
N ALA A 429 -13.43 8.43 16.75
CA ALA A 429 -14.51 8.93 17.61
C ALA A 429 -15.84 9.09 16.85
N ILE A 430 -15.82 9.44 15.56
CA ILE A 430 -17.02 9.43 14.70
C ILE A 430 -17.71 8.06 14.74
N HIS A 431 -16.92 6.99 14.85
CA HIS A 431 -17.36 5.60 14.94
C HIS A 431 -17.51 5.08 16.38
N GLY A 432 -17.51 5.96 17.39
CA GLY A 432 -17.70 5.60 18.80
C GLY A 432 -16.49 4.91 19.46
N ILE A 433 -15.33 4.96 18.80
CA ILE A 433 -14.08 4.37 19.29
C ILE A 433 -13.22 5.47 19.88
N THR A 434 -12.90 5.36 21.17
CA THR A 434 -12.12 6.34 21.94
C THR A 434 -11.05 5.63 22.75
N LEU A 435 -10.00 6.35 23.17
CA LEU A 435 -8.90 5.77 23.94
C LEU A 435 -9.35 5.11 25.25
N ILE A 436 -10.44 5.61 25.81
CA ILE A 436 -11.01 5.16 27.07
C ILE A 436 -12.46 4.67 26.87
N SER A 437 -12.77 4.02 25.74
CA SER A 437 -14.10 3.40 25.50
C SER A 437 -14.50 2.36 26.56
N ASN A 438 -13.57 1.91 27.40
CA ASN A 438 -13.82 1.03 28.55
C ASN A 438 -14.03 1.78 29.89
N ALA A 439 -14.10 3.11 29.87
CA ALA A 439 -14.43 3.89 31.06
C ALA A 439 -15.92 3.74 31.41
N GLU A 440 -16.18 3.34 32.65
CA GLU A 440 -17.52 3.28 33.21
C GLU A 440 -17.64 4.26 34.38
N LEU A 441 -18.75 4.99 34.45
CA LEU A 441 -19.09 5.86 35.58
C LEU A 441 -20.21 5.21 36.40
N ASP A 442 -19.91 4.94 37.67
CA ASP A 442 -20.90 4.47 38.64
C ASP A 442 -21.49 5.67 39.39
N HIS A 443 -22.81 5.86 39.27
CA HIS A 443 -23.52 6.95 39.94
C HIS A 443 -24.85 6.46 40.52
N THR A 444 -25.21 6.99 41.69
CA THR A 444 -26.54 6.79 42.29
C THR A 444 -27.40 8.05 42.08
N PRO A 445 -28.48 7.97 41.27
CA PRO A 445 -29.34 9.12 40.98
C PRO A 445 -29.91 9.78 42.24
N ILE A 446 -29.98 11.12 42.21
CA ILE A 446 -30.57 11.90 43.30
C ILE A 446 -32.01 12.28 42.93
N GLU A 447 -32.97 11.57 43.53
CA GLU A 447 -34.40 11.73 43.23
C GLU A 447 -34.99 13.08 43.69
N ALA A 448 -34.47 13.64 44.78
CA ALA A 448 -34.92 14.94 45.31
C ALA A 448 -33.88 15.56 46.27
N THR A 449 -33.86 16.89 46.31
CA THR A 449 -33.06 17.67 47.27
C THR A 449 -33.87 18.84 47.84
N VAL A 450 -33.31 19.53 48.83
CA VAL A 450 -33.91 20.72 49.44
C VAL A 450 -33.77 21.91 48.48
N GLU A 451 -34.83 22.72 48.35
CA GLU A 451 -34.80 23.93 47.52
C GLU A 451 -33.66 24.88 47.91
N ASN A 452 -33.09 25.55 46.92
CA ASN A 452 -32.01 26.53 47.06
C ASN A 452 -30.74 25.99 47.76
N GLN A 453 -30.55 24.66 47.84
CA GLN A 453 -29.31 24.03 48.24
C GLN A 453 -28.59 23.44 47.03
N GLY A 454 -27.25 23.56 47.00
CA GLY A 454 -26.44 22.97 45.94
C GLY A 454 -26.63 21.45 45.90
N LEU A 455 -26.81 20.92 44.69
CA LEU A 455 -26.97 19.50 44.44
C LEU A 455 -25.59 18.92 44.10
N VAL A 456 -25.00 18.19 45.05
CA VAL A 456 -23.70 17.51 44.85
C VAL A 456 -23.96 16.20 44.11
N ILE A 457 -23.45 16.11 42.89
CA ILE A 457 -23.44 14.89 42.08
C ILE A 457 -22.08 14.25 42.23
N SER A 458 -22.05 12.96 42.59
CA SER A 458 -20.84 12.16 42.78
C SER A 458 -20.88 10.94 41.88
N ALA A 459 -19.78 10.63 41.20
CA ALA A 459 -19.62 9.44 40.41
C ALA A 459 -18.26 8.79 40.68
N ASP A 460 -18.19 7.46 40.61
CA ASP A 460 -16.95 6.69 40.71
C ASP A 460 -16.53 6.20 39.32
N LEU A 461 -15.32 6.58 38.90
CA LEU A 461 -14.74 6.15 37.62
C LEU A 461 -14.13 4.74 37.75
N GLN A 462 -14.70 3.77 37.04
CA GLN A 462 -14.11 2.44 36.88
C GLN A 462 -13.25 2.43 35.61
N LEU A 463 -11.94 2.50 35.80
CA LEU A 463 -10.95 2.39 34.74
C LEU A 463 -9.66 1.79 35.31
N THR A 464 -8.94 1.01 34.50
CA THR A 464 -7.72 0.32 34.94
C THR A 464 -6.48 0.88 34.24
N PHE A 465 -5.32 0.79 34.90
CA PHE A 465 -4.03 1.09 34.27
C PHE A 465 -3.78 0.13 33.08
N PRO A 466 -3.26 0.60 31.93
CA PRO A 466 -2.73 1.95 31.70
C PRO A 466 -3.77 3.02 31.36
N PHE A 467 -5.01 2.68 31.00
CA PHE A 467 -6.01 3.64 30.48
C PHE A 467 -6.26 4.87 31.38
N THR A 468 -6.05 4.76 32.69
CA THR A 468 -6.08 5.90 33.61
C THR A 468 -5.09 7.02 33.27
N THR A 469 -4.02 6.74 32.52
CA THR A 469 -3.05 7.74 32.07
C THR A 469 -3.56 8.58 30.91
N TYR A 470 -4.61 8.12 30.22
CA TYR A 470 -5.24 8.83 29.11
C TYR A 470 -6.42 9.70 29.55
N VAL A 471 -6.80 9.68 30.83
CA VAL A 471 -7.89 10.52 31.35
C VAL A 471 -7.41 11.95 31.54
N SER A 472 -8.12 12.89 30.93
CA SER A 472 -7.93 14.33 31.13
C SER A 472 -8.82 14.86 32.25
N ASP A 473 -10.15 14.68 32.14
CA ASP A 473 -11.12 15.19 33.11
C ASP A 473 -12.39 14.31 33.16
N VAL A 474 -13.24 14.55 34.16
CA VAL A 474 -14.63 14.08 34.17
C VAL A 474 -15.52 15.30 34.13
N VAL A 475 -16.42 15.33 33.16
CA VAL A 475 -17.30 16.47 32.90
C VAL A 475 -18.75 16.09 33.13
N MET A 476 -19.55 17.09 33.50
CA MET A 476 -20.98 16.93 33.72
C MET A 476 -21.74 18.03 32.98
N GLY A 477 -22.81 17.68 32.29
CA GLY A 477 -23.80 18.64 31.81
C GLY A 477 -25.05 18.62 32.66
N TYR A 478 -25.72 19.75 32.87
CA TYR A 478 -27.07 19.78 33.42
C TYR A 478 -27.99 20.75 32.70
N ALA A 479 -29.28 20.43 32.65
CA ALA A 479 -30.36 21.24 32.12
C ALA A 479 -31.49 21.39 33.14
N ILE A 480 -32.17 22.52 33.10
CA ILE A 480 -33.22 22.87 34.06
C ILE A 480 -34.59 22.79 33.37
N ASN A 481 -35.50 22.01 33.94
CA ASN A 481 -36.83 21.74 33.41
C ASN A 481 -36.76 21.22 31.95
N ASP A 482 -37.34 21.96 31.02
CA ASP A 482 -37.38 21.70 29.58
C ASP A 482 -36.45 22.61 28.77
N ASP A 483 -35.45 23.22 29.43
CA ASP A 483 -34.43 24.00 28.73
C ASP A 483 -33.63 23.09 27.78
N ALA A 484 -33.51 23.51 26.52
CA ALA A 484 -32.72 22.81 25.52
C ALA A 484 -31.21 23.05 25.70
N THR A 485 -30.83 24.00 26.55
CA THR A 485 -29.44 24.38 26.81
C THR A 485 -28.87 23.58 27.96
N TRP A 486 -27.78 22.87 27.69
CA TRP A 486 -27.00 22.19 28.72
C TRP A 486 -25.88 23.10 29.22
N THR A 487 -25.73 23.19 30.55
CA THR A 487 -24.61 23.87 31.20
C THR A 487 -23.58 22.83 31.63
N THR A 488 -22.36 22.94 31.10
CA THR A 488 -21.25 22.04 31.46
C THR A 488 -20.53 22.53 32.73
N LEU A 489 -20.19 21.60 33.61
CA LEU A 489 -19.44 21.77 34.84
C LEU A 489 -18.30 20.74 34.89
N PRO A 490 -17.06 21.14 35.21
CA PRO A 490 -16.00 20.17 35.50
C PRO A 490 -16.30 19.48 36.83
N MET A 491 -16.04 18.17 36.90
CA MET A 491 -16.04 17.44 38.16
C MET A 491 -14.65 17.49 38.79
N THR A 492 -14.58 17.54 40.11
CA THR A 492 -13.31 17.54 40.85
C THR A 492 -13.06 16.15 41.42
N ASN A 493 -11.89 15.56 41.19
CA ASN A 493 -11.48 14.33 41.85
C ASN A 493 -11.29 14.58 43.36
N THR A 494 -12.14 13.99 44.18
CA THR A 494 -12.12 14.15 45.65
C THR A 494 -11.29 13.08 46.36
N GLY A 495 -10.81 12.08 45.62
CA GLY A 495 -9.90 11.05 46.08
C GLY A 495 -10.19 9.68 45.45
N GLY A 496 -9.13 8.97 45.07
CA GLY A 496 -9.28 7.67 44.41
C GLY A 496 -9.98 7.82 43.06
N ASN A 497 -11.10 7.12 42.90
CA ASN A 497 -11.89 7.10 41.67
C ASN A 497 -13.10 8.05 41.74
N THR A 498 -13.29 8.77 42.84
CA THR A 498 -14.49 9.57 43.07
C THR A 498 -14.34 10.98 42.52
N TRP A 499 -15.33 11.40 41.73
CA TRP A 499 -15.44 12.72 41.14
C TRP A 499 -16.74 13.39 41.57
N GLU A 500 -16.69 14.69 41.88
CA GLU A 500 -17.86 15.46 42.31
C GLU A 500 -18.00 16.79 41.57
N ALA A 501 -19.23 17.18 41.21
CA ALA A 501 -19.55 18.59 40.97
C ALA A 501 -20.83 19.00 41.67
N THR A 502 -21.00 20.31 41.84
CA THR A 502 -22.18 20.87 42.52
C THR A 502 -22.99 21.71 41.55
N ILE A 503 -24.21 21.25 41.24
CA ILE A 503 -25.19 22.03 40.51
C ILE A 503 -25.74 23.12 41.46
N PRO A 504 -25.81 24.41 41.03
CA PRO A 504 -26.36 25.47 41.86
C PRO A 504 -27.79 25.17 42.33
N GLY A 505 -28.12 25.56 43.56
CA GLY A 505 -29.42 25.26 44.14
C GLY A 505 -30.58 25.87 43.36
N GLN A 506 -31.64 25.08 43.21
CA GLN A 506 -32.82 25.43 42.41
C GLN A 506 -34.05 25.69 43.30
N PRO A 507 -35.00 26.56 42.88
CA PRO A 507 -36.26 26.76 43.60
C PRO A 507 -37.11 25.48 43.67
N GLN A 508 -38.02 25.39 44.63
CA GLN A 508 -38.97 24.29 44.71
C GLN A 508 -39.78 24.10 43.42
N GLY A 509 -39.92 22.84 43.00
CA GLY A 509 -40.67 22.46 41.79
C GLY A 509 -39.82 22.41 40.51
N THR A 510 -38.52 22.64 40.61
CA THR A 510 -37.58 22.54 39.48
C THR A 510 -37.16 21.09 39.24
N VAL A 511 -37.16 20.65 37.98
CA VAL A 511 -36.57 19.37 37.54
C VAL A 511 -35.17 19.64 37.00
N VAL A 512 -34.21 18.80 37.36
CA VAL A 512 -32.84 18.86 36.85
C VAL A 512 -32.55 17.58 36.10
N ALA A 513 -32.20 17.69 34.82
CA ALA A 513 -31.59 16.60 34.06
C ALA A 513 -30.08 16.82 34.05
N TYR A 514 -29.29 15.76 34.15
CA TYR A 514 -27.83 15.84 34.07
C TYR A 514 -27.28 14.67 33.25
N TRP A 515 -26.03 14.77 32.81
CA TRP A 515 -25.24 13.68 32.28
C TRP A 515 -23.81 13.85 32.76
N MET A 516 -23.04 12.77 32.78
CA MET A 516 -21.60 12.79 33.07
C MET A 516 -20.85 11.99 32.02
N GLY A 517 -19.61 12.36 31.75
CA GLY A 517 -18.72 11.62 30.84
C GLY A 517 -17.26 11.87 31.19
N VAL A 518 -16.39 11.05 30.63
CA VAL A 518 -14.94 11.08 30.86
C VAL A 518 -14.27 11.59 29.60
N GLU A 519 -13.42 12.60 29.71
CA GLU A 519 -12.65 13.14 28.60
C GLU A 519 -11.24 12.52 28.59
N ASP A 520 -10.78 12.09 27.42
CA ASP A 520 -9.40 11.67 27.25
C ASP A 520 -8.43 12.83 26.97
N ILE A 521 -7.14 12.53 26.83
CA ILE A 521 -6.07 13.49 26.52
C ILE A 521 -6.24 14.20 25.18
N PHE A 522 -7.12 13.72 24.29
CA PHE A 522 -7.52 14.35 23.03
C PHE A 522 -8.89 15.04 23.13
N GLN A 523 -9.46 15.14 24.34
CA GLN A 523 -10.76 15.75 24.63
C GLN A 523 -11.95 15.01 24.01
N GLN A 524 -11.80 13.73 23.66
CA GLN A 524 -12.95 12.91 23.26
C GLN A 524 -13.71 12.41 24.49
N LEU A 525 -15.03 12.43 24.39
CA LEU A 525 -15.94 12.09 25.49
C LEU A 525 -16.34 10.61 25.43
N SER A 526 -16.12 9.88 26.52
CA SER A 526 -16.43 8.46 26.67
C SER A 526 -17.25 8.19 27.93
N GLY A 527 -17.80 6.98 28.06
CA GLY A 527 -18.47 6.53 29.29
C GLY A 527 -19.66 7.39 29.70
N VAL A 528 -20.41 7.92 28.72
CA VAL A 528 -21.49 8.88 28.97
C VAL A 528 -22.66 8.22 29.69
N LEU A 529 -22.99 8.74 30.87
CA LEU A 529 -24.11 8.30 31.70
C LEU A 529 -25.12 9.45 31.87
N PRO A 530 -26.40 9.26 31.49
CA PRO A 530 -27.47 10.24 31.72
C PRO A 530 -28.06 10.21 33.14
#